data_AF-A0A1F2PD10-F1
#
_entry.id   AF-A0A1F2PD10-F1
#
_cell.length_a   1.000
_cell.length_b   1.000
_cell.length_c   1.000
_cell.angle_alpha   90.00
_cell.angle_beta   90.00
_cell.angle_gamma   90.00
#
_symmetry.space_group_name_H-M   'P 1'
#
loop_
_entity.id
_entity.type
_entity.pdbx_description
1 polymer ?
#
loop_
_entity_poly.entity_id
_entity_poly.type
_entity_poly.pdbx_seq_one_letter_code
_entity_poly.pdbx_strand_id
1 'polypeptide(L)'
;MTIKKMNLQLFGDTVPVNIKNFCYAKLNVNTGVYEPPVVIPGLMEVKMEMKVEESKLSGDGKTRYIVNTEGDVSIEATVNKFPLKDRATLLGRTFDAEKGTLLTTENDVAPYVATGFEIENEDGTSAYTWLYKGRFGQPSESYKQKEEGKVTFPNPTLKGTFIADKDGHKGIIMDESEGITPPANFMASVYKPTIDLVAPTVTSVPTDGATGVLGTANLVLTFSKAILADTINTANIFVMKSDGTAVPATLSVNATNTIVTVDPVATLTAGDYILIATTGVKSAAAGVNMAERYIVNFTV
;
A
#
# COMPACT_ATOMS: atom_id res chain seq x y z
N MET A 1 9.90 20.53 1.82
CA MET A 1 8.96 19.43 2.18
C MET A 1 8.04 19.23 0.98
N THR A 2 8.49 18.44 0.01
CA THR A 2 7.70 18.17 -1.20
C THR A 2 6.69 17.12 -0.82
N ILE A 3 5.43 17.53 -0.68
CA ILE A 3 4.31 16.59 -0.58
C ILE A 3 4.32 15.84 -1.91
N LYS A 4 4.82 14.60 -1.89
CA LYS A 4 4.65 13.65 -3.00
C LYS A 4 3.14 13.50 -3.11
N LYS A 5 2.52 14.22 -4.06
CA LYS A 5 1.13 13.99 -4.43
C LYS A 5 1.00 12.49 -4.62
N MET A 6 0.01 11.90 -3.97
CA MET A 6 -0.42 10.53 -4.21
C MET A 6 -0.95 10.52 -5.65
N ASN A 7 -0.01 10.48 -6.60
CA ASN A 7 -0.29 10.27 -8.00
C ASN A 7 -0.72 8.82 -8.05
N LEU A 8 -2.02 8.60 -8.21
CA LEU A 8 -2.58 7.32 -8.58
C LEU A 8 -2.22 7.04 -10.06
N GLN A 9 -0.93 7.13 -10.40
CA GLN A 9 -0.43 6.52 -11.62
C GLN A 9 -0.42 5.03 -11.32
N LEU A 10 -1.26 4.29 -12.04
CA LEU A 10 -1.33 2.83 -12.01
C LEU A 10 -0.07 2.17 -12.62
N PHE A 11 0.95 2.97 -12.93
CA PHE A 11 2.14 2.55 -13.68
C PHE A 11 3.37 3.01 -12.89
N GLY A 12 4.26 2.07 -12.58
CA GLY A 12 5.66 2.35 -12.25
C GLY A 12 6.38 3.00 -13.44
N ASP A 13 7.72 3.03 -13.41
CA ASP A 13 8.54 3.65 -14.47
C ASP A 13 8.46 2.90 -15.83
N THR A 14 7.67 1.82 -15.91
CA THR A 14 7.56 0.89 -17.04
C THR A 14 6.22 0.99 -17.76
N VAL A 15 6.20 0.70 -19.07
CA VAL A 15 4.99 0.81 -19.88
C VAL A 15 4.12 -0.46 -19.78
N PRO A 16 2.82 -0.35 -19.46
CA PRO A 16 1.88 -1.47 -19.45
C PRO A 16 1.61 -1.97 -20.88
N VAL A 17 1.71 -3.28 -21.10
CA VAL A 17 1.50 -3.90 -22.43
C VAL A 17 0.32 -4.86 -22.49
N ASN A 18 -0.10 -5.41 -21.35
CA ASN A 18 -1.19 -6.39 -21.32
C ASN A 18 -1.93 -6.37 -19.96
N ILE A 19 -3.17 -6.86 -19.95
CA ILE A 19 -3.97 -7.03 -18.73
C ILE A 19 -4.60 -8.43 -18.69
N LYS A 20 -4.58 -9.07 -17.52
CA LYS A 20 -5.03 -10.45 -17.36
C LYS A 20 -5.52 -10.75 -15.93
N ASN A 21 -5.98 -11.98 -15.73
CA ASN A 21 -6.36 -12.52 -14.43
C ASN A 21 -7.40 -11.68 -13.64
N PHE A 22 -8.34 -11.05 -14.35
CA PHE A 22 -9.46 -10.37 -13.71
C PHE A 22 -10.26 -11.36 -12.87
N CYS A 23 -10.44 -11.08 -11.60
CA CYS A 23 -11.13 -11.96 -10.68
C CYS A 23 -11.98 -11.18 -9.67
N TYR A 24 -12.92 -11.89 -9.05
CA TYR A 24 -13.71 -11.38 -7.94
C TYR A 24 -13.75 -12.41 -6.81
N ALA A 25 -13.89 -11.94 -5.58
CA ALA A 25 -13.98 -12.77 -4.38
C ALA A 25 -15.10 -12.26 -3.49
N LYS A 26 -16.08 -13.10 -3.16
CA LYS A 26 -17.24 -12.69 -2.37
C LYS A 26 -16.87 -12.44 -0.92
N LEU A 27 -17.35 -11.35 -0.33
CA LEU A 27 -17.17 -11.02 1.07
C LEU A 27 -18.28 -11.65 1.91
N ASN A 28 -17.91 -12.46 2.90
CA ASN A 28 -18.80 -12.78 3.99
C ASN A 28 -18.83 -11.60 4.97
N VAL A 29 -19.92 -10.83 4.95
CA VAL A 29 -20.06 -9.61 5.78
C VAL A 29 -20.08 -9.88 7.28
N ASN A 30 -20.41 -11.11 7.71
CA ASN A 30 -20.47 -11.47 9.12
C ASN A 30 -19.07 -11.79 9.68
N THR A 31 -18.22 -12.42 8.87
CA THR A 31 -16.86 -12.80 9.29
C THR A 31 -15.79 -11.83 8.80
N GLY A 32 -16.08 -11.00 7.81
CA GLY A 32 -15.11 -10.14 7.13
C GLY A 32 -14.13 -10.90 6.24
N VAL A 33 -14.38 -12.19 5.98
CA VAL A 33 -13.51 -13.07 5.19
C VAL A 33 -13.99 -13.14 3.74
N TYR A 34 -13.05 -13.10 2.80
CA TYR A 34 -13.33 -13.31 1.38
C TYR A 34 -13.27 -14.78 1.01
N GLU A 35 -14.19 -15.21 0.15
CA GLU A 35 -14.16 -16.51 -0.51
C GLU A 35 -13.00 -16.60 -1.54
N PRO A 36 -12.59 -17.81 -1.97
CA PRO A 36 -11.58 -17.96 -3.02
C PRO A 36 -11.93 -17.16 -4.29
N PRO A 37 -10.95 -16.46 -4.90
CA PRO A 37 -11.19 -15.69 -6.12
C PRO A 37 -11.69 -16.55 -7.29
N VAL A 38 -12.66 -16.03 -8.02
CA VAL A 38 -13.20 -16.59 -9.25
C VAL A 38 -12.76 -15.70 -10.42
N VAL A 39 -12.07 -16.29 -11.40
CA VAL A 39 -11.55 -15.59 -12.57
C VAL A 39 -12.65 -15.37 -13.60
N ILE A 40 -12.79 -14.12 -14.07
CA ILE A 40 -13.62 -13.77 -15.23
C ILE A 40 -12.69 -13.65 -16.45
N PRO A 41 -12.84 -14.54 -17.45
CA PRO A 41 -11.93 -14.55 -18.60
C PRO A 41 -12.16 -13.37 -19.53
N GLY A 42 -11.10 -13.02 -20.28
CA GLY A 42 -11.20 -12.12 -21.41
C GLY A 42 -11.29 -10.64 -21.07
N LEU A 43 -10.57 -10.20 -20.05
CA LEU A 43 -10.35 -8.78 -19.76
C LEU A 43 -9.74 -8.07 -20.98
N MET A 44 -10.31 -6.94 -21.38
CA MET A 44 -9.89 -6.15 -22.55
C MET A 44 -9.51 -4.72 -22.19
N GLU A 45 -10.17 -4.15 -21.19
CA GLU A 45 -9.89 -2.79 -20.72
C GLU A 45 -10.26 -2.68 -19.24
N VAL A 46 -9.46 -1.96 -18.45
CA VAL A 46 -9.80 -1.58 -17.08
C VAL A 46 -9.59 -0.08 -16.93
N LYS A 47 -10.62 0.62 -16.46
CA LYS A 47 -10.54 2.00 -16.01
C LYS A 47 -10.77 2.02 -14.52
N MET A 48 -9.94 2.74 -13.79
CA MET A 48 -10.10 2.94 -12.36
C MET A 48 -10.04 4.43 -12.06
N GLU A 49 -11.02 4.90 -11.31
CA GLU A 49 -11.15 6.29 -10.92
C GLU A 49 -11.37 6.36 -9.40
N MET A 50 -10.56 7.17 -8.71
CA MET A 50 -10.82 7.49 -7.32
C MET A 50 -11.71 8.74 -7.27
N LYS A 51 -12.91 8.59 -6.71
CA LYS A 51 -13.80 9.72 -6.51
C LYS A 51 -13.31 10.51 -5.30
N VAL A 52 -13.18 11.83 -5.44
CA VAL A 52 -12.97 12.74 -4.31
C VAL A 52 -14.22 13.61 -4.16
N GLU A 53 -14.72 13.71 -2.94
CA GLU A 53 -15.84 14.60 -2.64
C GLU A 53 -15.30 15.93 -2.12
N GLU A 54 -15.53 17.00 -2.90
CA GLU A 54 -15.13 18.36 -2.53
C GLU A 54 -16.29 19.05 -1.79
N SER A 55 -16.10 19.34 -0.51
CA SER A 55 -17.01 20.20 0.25
C SER A 55 -16.50 21.65 0.23
N LYS A 56 -17.32 22.56 -0.33
CA LYS A 56 -17.01 23.98 -0.45
C LYS A 56 -17.79 24.78 0.60
N LEU A 57 -17.10 25.40 1.54
CA LEU A 57 -17.69 26.36 2.47
C LEU A 57 -17.61 27.75 1.84
N SER A 58 -18.75 28.27 1.41
CA SER A 58 -18.86 29.58 0.77
C SER A 58 -19.42 30.63 1.73
N GLY A 59 -18.91 31.87 1.64
CA GLY A 59 -19.39 33.03 2.37
C GLY A 59 -19.17 34.30 1.54
N ASP A 60 -20.11 35.25 1.57
CA ASP A 60 -20.12 36.47 0.74
C ASP A 60 -19.97 36.21 -0.77
N GLY A 61 -20.60 35.15 -1.28
CA GLY A 61 -20.52 34.79 -2.71
C GLY A 61 -19.14 34.30 -3.17
N LYS A 62 -18.22 33.99 -2.24
CA LYS A 62 -16.90 33.42 -2.54
C LYS A 62 -16.69 32.12 -1.75
N THR A 63 -16.10 31.12 -2.40
CA THR A 63 -15.62 29.90 -1.72
C THR A 63 -14.51 30.29 -0.74
N ARG A 64 -14.75 30.16 0.56
CA ARG A 64 -13.78 30.49 1.61
C ARG A 64 -12.89 29.29 1.95
N TYR A 65 -13.45 28.09 1.94
CA TYR A 65 -12.70 26.86 2.20
C TYR A 65 -13.14 25.74 1.26
N ILE A 66 -12.17 24.91 0.87
CA ILE A 66 -12.39 23.65 0.18
C ILE A 66 -11.81 22.56 1.09
N VAL A 67 -12.62 21.56 1.40
CA VAL A 67 -12.20 20.35 2.09
C VAL A 67 -12.44 19.18 1.15
N ASN A 68 -11.38 18.43 0.85
CA ASN A 68 -11.47 17.23 0.03
C ASN A 68 -11.57 16.02 0.95
N THR A 69 -12.58 15.19 0.73
CA THR A 69 -12.73 13.89 1.38
C THR A 69 -12.51 12.81 0.33
N GLU A 70 -11.64 11.84 0.62
CA GLU A 70 -11.45 10.70 -0.29
C GLU A 70 -12.70 9.83 -0.34
N GLY A 71 -13.39 9.84 -1.47
CA GLY A 71 -14.59 9.03 -1.70
C GLY A 71 -14.28 7.62 -2.18
N ASP A 72 -15.28 7.00 -2.79
CA ASP A 72 -15.25 5.62 -3.26
C ASP A 72 -14.35 5.46 -4.51
N VAL A 73 -13.86 4.25 -4.74
CA VAL A 73 -13.12 3.88 -5.96
C VAL A 73 -14.10 3.26 -6.95
N SER A 74 -14.24 3.83 -8.14
CA SER A 74 -14.99 3.21 -9.24
C SER A 74 -14.06 2.48 -10.20
N ILE A 75 -14.49 1.31 -10.66
CA ILE A 75 -13.82 0.53 -11.71
C ILE A 75 -14.79 0.25 -12.85
N GLU A 76 -14.32 0.38 -14.08
CA GLU A 76 -15.00 -0.10 -15.29
C GLU A 76 -14.12 -1.13 -15.98
N ALA A 77 -14.53 -2.39 -15.97
CA ALA A 77 -13.82 -3.49 -16.62
C ALA A 77 -14.60 -3.96 -17.85
N THR A 78 -13.99 -3.88 -19.03
CA THR A 78 -14.55 -4.42 -20.28
C THR A 78 -14.03 -5.83 -20.47
N VAL A 79 -14.93 -6.80 -20.67
CA VAL A 79 -14.58 -8.21 -20.89
C VAL A 79 -15.20 -8.71 -22.20
N ASN A 80 -14.59 -9.71 -22.83
CA ASN A 80 -15.11 -10.31 -24.07
C ASN A 80 -16.31 -11.24 -23.83
N LYS A 81 -16.44 -11.77 -22.61
CA LYS A 81 -17.47 -12.73 -22.23
C LYS A 81 -17.73 -12.62 -20.74
N PHE A 82 -19.01 -12.49 -20.38
CA PHE A 82 -19.41 -12.50 -18.98
C PHE A 82 -20.38 -13.67 -18.73
N PRO A 83 -19.89 -14.78 -18.13
CA PRO A 83 -20.71 -15.96 -17.90
C PRO A 83 -21.93 -15.69 -17.00
N LEU A 84 -23.06 -16.35 -17.27
CA LEU A 84 -24.30 -16.18 -16.50
C LEU A 84 -24.14 -16.56 -15.01
N LYS A 85 -23.27 -17.54 -14.70
CA LYS A 85 -22.96 -17.94 -13.32
C LYS A 85 -22.28 -16.81 -12.55
N ASP A 86 -21.33 -16.11 -13.17
CA ASP A 86 -20.63 -14.99 -12.54
C ASP A 86 -21.52 -13.76 -12.40
N ARG A 87 -22.40 -13.53 -13.40
CA ARG A 87 -23.48 -12.53 -13.30
C ARG A 87 -24.38 -12.80 -12.10
N ALA A 88 -24.74 -14.06 -11.87
CA ALA A 88 -25.57 -14.45 -10.75
C ALA A 88 -24.91 -14.10 -9.42
N THR A 89 -23.65 -14.50 -9.25
CA THR A 89 -22.89 -14.22 -8.04
C THR A 89 -22.69 -12.72 -7.80
N LEU A 90 -22.26 -11.97 -8.81
CA LEU A 90 -21.94 -10.54 -8.68
C LEU A 90 -23.17 -9.65 -8.46
N LEU A 91 -24.32 -10.04 -9.02
CA LEU A 91 -25.56 -9.27 -8.92
C LEU A 91 -26.52 -9.81 -7.84
N GLY A 92 -26.16 -10.90 -7.15
CA GLY A 92 -27.02 -11.53 -6.15
C GLY A 92 -28.25 -12.25 -6.74
N ARG A 93 -28.18 -12.66 -8.01
CA ARG A 93 -29.27 -13.32 -8.74
C ARG A 93 -29.19 -14.84 -8.60
N THR A 94 -30.30 -15.51 -8.91
CA THR A 94 -30.35 -16.98 -8.89
C THR A 94 -30.08 -17.54 -10.28
N PHE A 95 -29.09 -18.42 -10.41
CA PHE A 95 -28.82 -19.19 -11.63
C PHE A 95 -29.37 -20.60 -11.49
N ASP A 96 -30.32 -20.96 -12.35
CA ASP A 96 -30.83 -22.33 -12.48
C ASP A 96 -29.90 -23.10 -13.43
N ALA A 97 -29.07 -23.97 -12.86
CA ALA A 97 -28.08 -24.75 -13.61
C ALA A 97 -28.70 -25.84 -14.49
N GLU A 98 -29.91 -26.32 -14.17
CA GLU A 98 -30.59 -27.36 -14.96
C GLU A 98 -31.20 -26.77 -16.23
N LYS A 99 -31.66 -25.51 -16.16
CA LYS A 99 -32.32 -24.81 -17.28
C LYS A 99 -31.42 -23.78 -17.97
N GLY A 100 -30.28 -23.44 -17.37
CA GLY A 100 -29.35 -22.43 -17.88
C GLY A 100 -29.90 -21.00 -17.82
N THR A 101 -30.86 -20.73 -16.92
CA THR A 101 -31.55 -19.44 -16.83
C THR A 101 -31.07 -18.60 -15.65
N LEU A 102 -31.11 -17.28 -15.83
CA LEU A 102 -30.82 -16.30 -14.77
C LEU A 102 -32.13 -15.65 -14.33
N LEU A 103 -32.59 -15.96 -13.12
CA LEU A 103 -33.79 -15.35 -12.55
C LEU A 103 -33.41 -14.02 -11.90
N THR A 104 -34.07 -12.94 -12.33
CA THR A 104 -33.94 -11.62 -11.72
C THR A 104 -35.20 -11.35 -10.92
N THR A 105 -35.06 -11.00 -9.64
CA THR A 105 -36.15 -10.68 -8.73
C THR A 105 -35.99 -9.27 -8.16
N GLU A 106 -37.07 -8.67 -7.67
CA GLU A 106 -37.01 -7.35 -7.00
C GLU A 106 -36.22 -7.38 -5.68
N ASN A 107 -35.96 -8.58 -5.13
CA ASN A 107 -35.24 -8.78 -3.87
C ASN A 107 -33.75 -9.09 -4.06
N ASP A 108 -33.23 -9.02 -5.28
CA ASP A 108 -31.82 -9.34 -5.55
C ASP A 108 -30.91 -8.28 -4.91
N VAL A 109 -30.10 -8.69 -3.94
CA VAL A 109 -29.12 -7.81 -3.27
C VAL A 109 -27.72 -8.20 -3.70
N ALA A 110 -27.06 -7.32 -4.45
CA ALA A 110 -25.67 -7.51 -4.87
C ALA A 110 -24.75 -7.66 -3.64
N PRO A 111 -23.98 -8.77 -3.52
CA PRO A 111 -23.07 -8.96 -2.40
C PRO A 111 -21.86 -8.02 -2.50
N TYR A 112 -21.21 -7.77 -1.37
CA TYR A 112 -19.90 -7.16 -1.39
C TYR A 112 -18.86 -8.16 -1.90
N VAL A 113 -17.92 -7.70 -2.72
CA VAL A 113 -16.83 -8.49 -3.28
C VAL A 113 -15.51 -7.72 -3.25
N ALA A 114 -14.38 -8.40 -3.26
CA ALA A 114 -13.11 -7.82 -3.68
C ALA A 114 -12.92 -8.13 -5.18
N THR A 115 -12.14 -7.32 -5.88
CA THR A 115 -11.76 -7.60 -7.27
C THR A 115 -10.27 -7.41 -7.45
N GLY A 116 -9.65 -8.23 -8.28
CA GLY A 116 -8.23 -8.13 -8.57
C GLY A 116 -7.93 -8.35 -10.04
N PHE A 117 -6.82 -7.80 -10.50
CA PHE A 117 -6.31 -7.96 -11.87
C PHE A 117 -4.79 -7.78 -11.91
N GLU A 118 -4.20 -8.24 -12.99
CA GLU A 118 -2.78 -8.13 -13.27
C GLU A 118 -2.57 -7.29 -14.53
N ILE A 119 -1.61 -6.38 -14.46
CA ILE A 119 -1.08 -5.60 -15.58
C ILE A 119 0.33 -6.14 -15.82
N GLU A 120 0.61 -6.58 -17.03
CA GLU A 120 1.95 -6.99 -17.45
C GLU A 120 2.61 -5.82 -18.18
N ASN A 121 3.85 -5.54 -17.82
CA ASN A 121 4.68 -4.46 -18.35
C ASN A 121 5.60 -4.97 -19.47
N GLU A 122 6.11 -4.05 -20.29
CA GLU A 122 6.97 -4.36 -21.44
C GLU A 122 8.27 -5.07 -21.09
N ASP A 123 8.77 -4.88 -19.87
CA ASP A 123 9.99 -5.50 -19.34
C ASP A 123 9.78 -6.91 -18.81
N GLY A 124 8.53 -7.41 -18.85
CA GLY A 124 8.13 -8.72 -18.34
C GLY A 124 7.78 -8.73 -16.85
N THR A 125 7.86 -7.59 -16.16
CA THR A 125 7.35 -7.44 -14.78
C THR A 125 5.83 -7.32 -14.79
N SER A 126 5.19 -7.69 -13.68
CA SER A 126 3.75 -7.53 -13.49
C SER A 126 3.42 -6.63 -12.30
N ALA A 127 2.41 -5.79 -12.48
CA ALA A 127 1.73 -5.06 -11.42
C ALA A 127 0.37 -5.72 -11.11
N TYR A 128 0.14 -6.00 -9.83
CA TYR A 128 -1.05 -6.66 -9.34
C TYR A 128 -1.87 -5.68 -8.50
N THR A 129 -3.18 -5.63 -8.74
CA THR A 129 -4.11 -4.77 -8.00
C THR A 129 -5.21 -5.60 -7.36
N TRP A 130 -5.55 -5.26 -6.12
CA TRP A 130 -6.77 -5.70 -5.43
C TRP A 130 -7.53 -4.48 -4.92
N LEU A 131 -8.84 -4.42 -5.19
CA LEU A 131 -9.77 -3.49 -4.55
C LEU A 131 -10.67 -4.25 -3.58
N TYR A 132 -10.86 -3.68 -2.40
CA TYR A 132 -11.62 -4.31 -1.32
C TYR A 132 -13.06 -3.80 -1.27
N LYS A 133 -13.96 -4.66 -0.81
CA LYS A 133 -15.35 -4.36 -0.43
C LYS A 133 -16.04 -3.41 -1.43
N GLY A 134 -16.31 -3.92 -2.62
CA GLY A 134 -17.12 -3.25 -3.62
C GLY A 134 -18.37 -4.01 -4.02
N ARG A 135 -19.22 -3.34 -4.80
CA ARG A 135 -20.40 -3.92 -5.42
C ARG A 135 -20.35 -3.63 -6.91
N PHE A 136 -20.66 -4.64 -7.72
CA PHE A 136 -20.85 -4.45 -9.14
C PHE A 136 -22.30 -4.08 -9.43
N GLY A 137 -22.48 -3.09 -10.30
CA GLY A 137 -23.76 -2.75 -10.90
C GLY A 137 -24.08 -3.68 -12.07
N GLN A 138 -25.28 -3.50 -12.63
CA GLN A 138 -25.68 -4.22 -13.83
C GLN A 138 -24.73 -3.93 -14.99
N PRO A 139 -24.19 -4.96 -15.67
CA PRO A 139 -23.30 -4.73 -16.80
C PRO A 139 -24.04 -4.02 -17.93
N SER A 140 -23.35 -3.09 -18.60
CA SER A 140 -23.84 -2.51 -19.85
C SER A 140 -23.40 -3.39 -21.02
N GLU A 141 -24.34 -3.74 -21.88
CA GLU A 141 -24.12 -4.58 -23.05
C GLU A 141 -24.65 -3.86 -24.31
N SER A 142 -23.90 -3.97 -25.41
CA SER A 142 -24.29 -3.44 -26.71
C SER A 142 -24.09 -4.52 -27.76
N TYR A 143 -25.15 -4.78 -28.54
CA TYR A 143 -25.17 -5.79 -29.59
C TYR A 143 -25.38 -5.08 -30.94
N LYS A 144 -24.51 -5.39 -31.91
CA LYS A 144 -24.65 -4.90 -33.29
C LYS A 144 -24.85 -6.08 -34.22
N GLN A 145 -25.73 -5.91 -35.21
CA GLN A 145 -25.86 -6.88 -36.29
C GLN A 145 -24.59 -6.92 -37.15
N LYS A 146 -24.35 -8.04 -37.82
CA LYS A 146 -23.21 -8.21 -38.73
C LYS A 146 -23.30 -7.19 -39.87
N GLU A 147 -22.21 -6.46 -40.10
CA GLU A 147 -22.04 -5.61 -41.29
C GLU A 147 -21.24 -6.37 -42.36
N GLU A 148 -21.50 -6.08 -43.63
CA GLU A 148 -20.80 -6.74 -44.74
C GLU A 148 -19.29 -6.45 -44.63
N GLY A 149 -18.49 -7.51 -44.48
CA GLY A 149 -17.04 -7.41 -44.29
C GLY A 149 -16.54 -7.05 -42.89
N LYS A 150 -17.41 -6.80 -41.89
CA LYS A 150 -17.01 -6.51 -40.49
C LYS A 150 -17.81 -7.33 -39.47
N VAL A 151 -17.10 -8.09 -38.63
CA VAL A 151 -17.67 -8.76 -37.45
C VAL A 151 -17.36 -7.91 -36.22
N THR A 152 -18.39 -7.40 -35.54
CA THR A 152 -18.25 -6.72 -34.23
C THR A 152 -18.62 -7.70 -33.14
N PHE A 153 -17.77 -7.85 -32.13
CA PHE A 153 -18.06 -8.69 -30.95
C PHE A 153 -18.68 -7.83 -29.84
N PRO A 154 -19.67 -8.36 -29.10
CA PRO A 154 -20.22 -7.67 -27.93
C PRO A 154 -19.20 -7.66 -26.79
N ASN A 155 -18.94 -6.47 -26.25
CA ASN A 155 -18.01 -6.25 -25.15
C ASN A 155 -18.78 -5.78 -23.91
N PRO A 156 -19.25 -6.68 -23.03
CA PRO A 156 -19.86 -6.29 -21.76
C PRO A 156 -18.90 -5.48 -20.89
N THR A 157 -19.41 -4.41 -20.28
CA THR A 157 -18.68 -3.59 -19.31
C THR A 157 -19.25 -3.82 -17.92
N LEU A 158 -18.41 -4.26 -16.98
CA LEU A 158 -18.71 -4.35 -15.56
C LEU A 158 -18.32 -3.05 -14.86
N LYS A 159 -19.28 -2.41 -14.18
CA LYS A 159 -19.02 -1.22 -13.37
C LYS A 159 -19.13 -1.59 -11.90
N GLY A 160 -18.10 -1.29 -11.12
CA GLY A 160 -18.08 -1.55 -9.68
C GLY A 160 -17.69 -0.31 -8.88
N THR A 161 -18.20 -0.23 -7.66
CA THR A 161 -17.83 0.80 -6.68
C THR A 161 -17.30 0.13 -5.42
N PHE A 162 -16.10 0.52 -5.00
CA PHE A 162 -15.30 -0.08 -3.94
C PHE A 162 -15.05 0.93 -2.83
N ILE A 163 -15.15 0.47 -1.58
CA ILE A 163 -15.03 1.31 -0.38
C ILE A 163 -14.01 0.73 0.58
N ALA A 164 -13.67 1.51 1.61
CA ALA A 164 -12.81 1.01 2.68
C ALA A 164 -13.40 -0.23 3.35
N ASP A 165 -12.55 -1.22 3.60
CA ASP A 165 -12.89 -2.40 4.39
C ASP A 165 -12.97 -2.07 5.89
N LYS A 166 -13.13 -3.10 6.73
CA LYS A 166 -13.22 -2.92 8.19
C LYS A 166 -11.96 -2.30 8.82
N ASP A 167 -10.81 -2.40 8.13
CA ASP A 167 -9.52 -1.92 8.59
C ASP A 167 -9.18 -0.55 7.98
N GLY A 168 -10.11 0.04 7.20
CA GLY A 168 -9.91 1.35 6.57
C GLY A 168 -9.20 1.30 5.21
N HIS A 169 -8.87 0.10 4.69
CA HIS A 169 -8.13 -0.03 3.44
C HIS A 169 -9.07 -0.19 2.24
N LYS A 170 -8.80 0.53 1.14
CA LYS A 170 -9.60 0.48 -0.10
C LYS A 170 -9.08 -0.55 -1.11
N GLY A 171 -7.82 -0.92 -1.00
CA GLY A 171 -7.16 -1.84 -1.91
C GLY A 171 -5.65 -1.88 -1.70
N ILE A 172 -4.98 -2.65 -2.53
CA ILE A 172 -3.52 -2.74 -2.59
C ILE A 172 -3.07 -2.83 -4.04
N ILE A 173 -1.90 -2.24 -4.30
CA ILE A 173 -1.15 -2.40 -5.54
C ILE A 173 0.21 -2.96 -5.15
N MET A 174 0.70 -3.92 -5.93
CA MET A 174 2.04 -4.46 -5.85
C MET A 174 2.65 -4.41 -7.24
N ASP A 175 3.87 -3.89 -7.36
CA ASP A 175 4.56 -3.74 -8.63
C ASP A 175 5.92 -4.45 -8.53
N GLU A 176 6.14 -5.44 -9.40
CA GLU A 176 7.40 -6.18 -9.46
C GLU A 176 8.58 -5.30 -9.90
N SER A 177 8.33 -4.19 -10.60
CA SER A 177 9.37 -3.23 -10.99
C SER A 177 10.06 -2.56 -9.79
N GLU A 178 9.43 -2.62 -8.61
CA GLU A 178 10.02 -2.20 -7.32
C GLU A 178 11.00 -3.24 -6.73
N GLY A 179 11.31 -4.31 -7.48
CA GLY A 179 12.26 -5.35 -7.08
C GLY A 179 11.71 -6.36 -6.06
N ILE A 180 10.39 -6.46 -5.93
CA ILE A 180 9.71 -7.36 -4.99
C ILE A 180 8.95 -8.45 -5.76
N THR A 181 9.19 -9.71 -5.41
CA THR A 181 8.44 -10.84 -5.97
C THR A 181 7.09 -11.02 -5.25
N PRO A 182 5.97 -11.20 -5.98
CA PRO A 182 4.66 -11.43 -5.40
C PRO A 182 4.63 -12.73 -4.58
N PRO A 183 4.00 -12.71 -3.40
CA PRO A 183 3.65 -13.93 -2.69
C PRO A 183 2.89 -14.89 -3.59
N ALA A 184 3.18 -16.19 -3.49
CA ALA A 184 2.55 -17.22 -4.32
C ALA A 184 1.01 -17.22 -4.25
N ASN A 185 0.45 -16.71 -3.15
CA ASN A 185 -1.00 -16.62 -2.93
C ASN A 185 -1.62 -15.27 -3.32
N PHE A 186 -0.88 -14.35 -3.93
CA PHE A 186 -1.34 -12.97 -4.16
C PHE A 186 -2.64 -12.91 -4.98
N MET A 187 -2.76 -13.70 -6.04
CA MET A 187 -3.99 -13.81 -6.85
C MET A 187 -4.83 -15.06 -6.50
N ALA A 188 -4.27 -16.01 -5.73
CA ALA A 188 -4.99 -17.22 -5.28
C ALA A 188 -5.94 -16.96 -4.11
N SER A 189 -5.77 -15.83 -3.43
CA SER A 189 -6.60 -15.35 -2.33
C SER A 189 -6.62 -13.83 -2.35
N VAL A 190 -7.64 -13.20 -1.75
CA VAL A 190 -7.63 -11.73 -1.60
C VAL A 190 -6.45 -11.34 -0.72
N TYR A 191 -5.41 -10.76 -1.32
CA TYR A 191 -4.20 -10.42 -0.61
C TYR A 191 -4.40 -9.17 0.26
N LYS A 192 -4.10 -9.31 1.55
CA LYS A 192 -4.14 -8.24 2.54
C LYS A 192 -2.89 -8.34 3.42
N PRO A 193 -1.84 -7.54 3.18
CA PRO A 193 -0.68 -7.57 4.05
C PRO A 193 -1.01 -6.96 5.40
N THR A 194 -0.36 -7.45 6.44
CA THR A 194 -0.29 -6.72 7.70
C THR A 194 0.84 -5.72 7.58
N ILE A 195 0.52 -4.42 7.54
CA ILE A 195 1.54 -3.37 7.54
C ILE A 195 1.86 -3.04 8.99
N ASP A 196 3.12 -3.20 9.36
CA ASP A 196 3.60 -2.88 10.70
C ASP A 196 3.85 -1.37 10.83
N LEU A 197 2.86 -0.67 11.42
CA LEU A 197 2.90 0.77 11.65
C LEU A 197 3.45 1.16 13.04
N VAL A 198 3.92 0.19 13.83
CA VAL A 198 4.44 0.49 15.18
C VAL A 198 5.82 1.11 15.06
N ALA A 199 6.00 2.31 15.62
CA ALA A 199 7.25 3.04 15.60
C ALA A 199 8.41 2.23 16.20
N PRO A 200 9.63 2.31 15.63
CA PRO A 200 10.80 1.66 16.19
C PRO A 200 11.18 2.29 17.53
N THR A 201 11.55 1.45 18.49
CA THR A 201 12.13 1.86 19.78
C THR A 201 13.63 1.58 19.75
N VAL A 202 14.39 2.29 20.57
CA VAL A 202 15.85 2.16 20.61
C VAL A 202 16.33 2.06 22.05
N THR A 203 17.42 1.33 22.24
CA THR A 203 18.20 1.24 23.47
C THR A 203 19.66 1.49 23.14
N SER A 204 20.48 1.84 24.14
CA SER A 204 21.88 2.18 23.90
C SER A 204 22.85 1.60 24.91
N VAL A 205 24.10 1.45 24.45
CA VAL A 205 25.28 1.28 25.28
C VAL A 205 26.27 2.36 24.87
N PRO A 206 26.67 3.29 25.76
CA PRO A 206 26.23 3.44 27.14
C PRO A 206 24.73 3.74 27.28
N THR A 207 24.16 3.41 28.44
CA THR A 207 22.81 3.81 28.83
C THR A 207 22.79 5.29 29.21
N ASP A 208 21.62 5.93 29.18
CA ASP A 208 21.47 7.31 29.64
C ASP A 208 21.90 7.44 31.11
N GLY A 209 22.71 8.47 31.40
CA GLY A 209 23.34 8.70 32.69
C GLY A 209 24.56 7.83 33.01
N ALA A 210 25.09 7.05 32.07
CA ALA A 210 26.29 6.25 32.33
C ALA A 210 27.52 7.13 32.62
N THR A 211 28.36 6.67 33.55
CA THR A 211 29.61 7.33 33.94
C THR A 211 30.79 6.37 33.77
N GLY A 212 31.99 6.92 33.57
CA GLY A 212 33.21 6.12 33.40
C GLY A 212 33.25 5.34 32.08
N VAL A 213 32.60 5.89 31.03
CA VAL A 213 32.65 5.32 29.69
C VAL A 213 34.08 5.46 29.17
N LEU A 214 34.68 4.40 28.63
CA LEU A 214 36.05 4.50 28.12
C LEU A 214 36.10 5.45 26.91
N GLY A 215 37.12 6.31 26.85
CA GLY A 215 37.27 7.25 25.73
C GLY A 215 37.47 6.58 24.36
N THR A 216 37.82 5.29 24.36
CA THR A 216 37.95 4.44 23.16
C THR A 216 36.72 3.55 22.93
N ALA A 217 35.65 3.70 23.71
CA ALA A 217 34.46 2.86 23.57
C ALA A 217 33.64 3.26 22.35
N ASN A 218 33.19 2.25 21.60
CA ASN A 218 32.12 2.42 20.62
C ASN A 218 30.79 2.63 21.35
N LEU A 219 29.95 3.51 20.81
CA LEU A 219 28.58 3.67 21.26
C LEU A 219 27.68 2.82 20.37
N VAL A 220 26.72 2.12 20.95
CA VAL A 220 25.86 1.18 20.23
C VAL A 220 24.41 1.57 20.44
N LEU A 221 23.66 1.69 19.36
CA LEU A 221 22.21 1.82 19.35
C LEU A 221 21.58 0.52 18.85
N THR A 222 20.67 -0.05 19.66
CA THR A 222 19.92 -1.26 19.31
C THR A 222 18.45 -0.92 19.13
N PHE A 223 17.96 -1.08 17.90
CA PHE A 223 16.58 -0.82 17.50
C PHE A 223 15.73 -2.08 17.61
N SER A 224 14.44 -1.92 17.94
CA SER A 224 13.50 -3.04 18.03
C SER A 224 13.17 -3.68 16.67
N LYS A 225 13.52 -3.01 15.57
CA LYS A 225 13.24 -3.42 14.18
C LYS A 225 14.35 -2.94 13.27
N ALA A 226 14.45 -3.55 12.08
CA ALA A 226 15.37 -3.13 11.04
C ALA A 226 15.08 -1.67 10.62
N ILE A 227 16.12 -0.87 10.47
CA ILE A 227 16.07 0.54 10.08
C ILE A 227 16.42 0.70 8.60
N LEU A 228 15.78 1.66 7.93
CA LEU A 228 16.06 2.01 6.55
C LEU A 228 17.49 2.57 6.44
N ALA A 229 18.34 1.93 5.65
CA ALA A 229 19.78 2.23 5.57
C ALA A 229 20.07 3.70 5.26
N ASP A 230 19.31 4.31 4.34
CA ASP A 230 19.47 5.73 3.98
C ASP A 230 19.22 6.71 5.14
N THR A 231 18.49 6.27 6.16
CA THR A 231 18.22 7.07 7.37
C THR A 231 19.28 6.90 8.45
N ILE A 232 20.22 5.96 8.29
CA ILE A 232 21.38 5.74 9.17
C ILE A 232 22.51 6.62 8.66
N ASN A 233 22.49 7.90 9.05
CA ASN A 233 23.48 8.89 8.63
C ASN A 233 23.74 9.89 9.76
N THR A 234 24.78 10.72 9.60
CA THR A 234 25.23 11.68 10.62
C THR A 234 24.27 12.84 10.88
N ALA A 235 23.23 13.02 10.06
CA ALA A 235 22.17 13.98 10.35
C ALA A 235 21.13 13.40 11.33
N ASN A 236 20.95 12.08 11.34
CA ASN A 236 19.97 11.39 12.17
C ASN A 236 20.58 10.73 13.40
N ILE A 237 21.85 10.33 13.35
CA ILE A 237 22.56 9.68 14.45
C ILE A 237 23.92 10.35 14.61
N PHE A 238 24.13 11.05 15.73
CA PHE A 238 25.37 11.78 15.98
C PHE A 238 25.66 11.93 17.47
N VAL A 239 26.90 12.29 17.76
CA VAL A 239 27.39 12.58 19.11
C VAL A 239 27.84 14.03 19.16
N MET A 240 27.59 14.67 20.28
CA MET A 240 28.11 15.99 20.59
C MET A 240 28.56 16.06 22.04
N LYS A 241 29.40 17.03 22.36
CA LYS A 241 29.66 17.41 23.75
C LYS A 241 28.45 18.14 24.33
N SER A 242 28.35 18.17 25.66
CA SER A 242 27.31 18.94 26.36
C SER A 242 27.32 20.45 26.04
N ASP A 243 28.46 20.98 25.58
CA ASP A 243 28.62 22.36 25.10
C ASP A 243 28.07 22.60 23.68
N GLY A 244 27.56 21.56 23.00
CA GLY A 244 27.02 21.61 21.65
C GLY A 244 28.05 21.39 20.53
N THR A 245 29.33 21.18 20.86
CA THR A 245 30.37 20.87 19.88
C THR A 245 30.14 19.47 19.30
N ALA A 246 30.02 19.37 17.98
CA ALA A 246 29.87 18.08 17.31
C ALA A 246 31.12 17.21 17.47
N VAL A 247 30.90 15.91 17.70
CA VAL A 247 31.95 14.88 17.74
C VAL A 247 31.87 14.06 16.46
N PRO A 248 32.84 14.17 15.54
CA PRO A 248 32.85 13.35 14.34
C PRO A 248 32.91 11.86 14.69
N ALA A 249 32.02 11.07 14.10
CA ALA A 249 31.95 9.64 14.29
C ALA A 249 31.65 8.94 12.97
N THR A 250 32.16 7.72 12.83
CA THR A 250 31.76 6.82 11.75
C THR A 250 30.59 5.95 12.21
N LEU A 251 29.67 5.66 11.29
CA LEU A 251 28.52 4.80 11.56
C LEU A 251 28.69 3.49 10.81
N SER A 252 28.52 2.38 11.51
CA SER A 252 28.42 1.05 10.91
C SER A 252 27.16 0.36 11.39
N VAL A 253 26.62 -0.53 10.58
CA VAL A 253 25.36 -1.23 10.84
C VAL A 253 25.53 -2.74 10.66
N ASN A 254 24.83 -3.53 11.46
CA ASN A 254 24.82 -4.98 11.30
C ASN A 254 24.01 -5.43 10.05
N ALA A 255 24.16 -6.69 9.65
CA ALA A 255 23.50 -7.23 8.45
C ALA A 255 21.96 -7.17 8.48
N THR A 256 21.34 -7.06 9.66
CA THR A 256 19.88 -6.97 9.82
C THR A 256 19.38 -5.54 10.00
N ASN A 257 20.26 -4.54 9.94
CA ASN A 257 19.95 -3.12 10.19
C ASN A 257 19.27 -2.82 11.53
N THR A 258 19.51 -3.63 12.56
CA THR A 258 18.94 -3.44 13.92
C THR A 258 19.95 -2.85 14.91
N ILE A 259 21.24 -2.93 14.62
CA ILE A 259 22.30 -2.44 15.50
C ILE A 259 23.16 -1.45 14.72
N VAL A 260 23.23 -0.20 15.22
CA VAL A 260 24.10 0.85 14.70
C VAL A 260 25.22 1.08 15.70
N THR A 261 26.45 0.91 15.25
CA THR A 261 27.66 1.24 16.00
C THR A 261 28.16 2.61 15.57
N VAL A 262 28.33 3.49 16.55
CA VAL A 262 28.88 4.84 16.42
C VAL A 262 30.29 4.81 16.98
N ASP A 263 31.28 5.00 16.12
CA ASP A 263 32.70 4.98 16.46
C ASP A 263 33.29 6.40 16.31
N PRO A 264 33.49 7.13 17.43
CA PRO A 264 34.12 8.44 17.40
C PRO A 264 35.49 8.40 16.70
N VAL A 265 35.71 9.29 15.72
CA VAL A 265 36.96 9.31 14.93
C VAL A 265 38.18 9.61 15.80
N ALA A 266 37.99 10.41 16.85
CA ALA A 266 39.01 10.71 17.83
C ALA A 266 38.60 10.16 19.20
N THR A 267 39.59 9.67 19.96
CA THR A 267 39.41 9.28 21.37
C THR A 267 38.69 10.37 22.14
N LEU A 268 37.58 10.02 22.79
CA LEU A 268 36.85 10.95 23.63
C LEU A 268 37.70 11.30 24.85
N THR A 269 37.80 12.60 25.13
CA THR A 269 38.46 13.14 26.31
C THR A 269 37.52 13.13 27.51
N ALA A 270 38.04 13.27 28.72
CA ALA A 270 37.19 13.39 29.91
C ALA A 270 36.16 14.53 29.75
N GLY A 271 34.89 14.25 30.02
CA GLY A 271 33.81 15.22 29.88
C GLY A 271 32.44 14.60 29.59
N ASP A 272 31.44 15.48 29.44
CA ASP A 272 30.05 15.09 29.22
C ASP A 272 29.68 15.12 27.74
N TYR A 273 29.03 14.04 27.30
CA TYR A 273 28.64 13.80 25.92
C TYR A 273 27.17 13.45 25.81
N ILE A 274 26.62 13.73 24.63
CA ILE A 274 25.23 13.47 24.26
C ILE A 274 25.23 12.70 22.96
N LEU A 275 24.71 11.47 22.98
CA LEU A 275 24.39 10.67 21.79
C LEU A 275 22.92 10.87 21.46
N ILE A 276 22.62 11.17 20.19
CA ILE A 276 21.26 11.43 19.72
C ILE A 276 20.94 10.52 18.54
N ALA A 277 19.75 9.91 18.58
CA ALA A 277 19.03 9.42 17.41
C ALA A 277 17.75 10.25 17.21
N THR A 278 17.59 10.88 16.06
CA THR A 278 16.47 11.79 15.79
C THR A 278 15.22 11.03 15.35
N THR A 279 14.08 11.74 15.28
CA THR A 279 12.84 11.21 14.67
C THR A 279 12.96 10.98 13.15
N GLY A 280 14.10 11.33 12.53
CA GLY A 280 14.36 11.09 11.12
C GLY A 280 14.77 9.65 10.81
N VAL A 281 15.09 8.84 11.82
CA VAL A 281 15.34 7.39 11.70
C VAL A 281 14.02 6.67 11.43
N LYS A 282 13.99 5.79 10.42
CA LYS A 282 12.77 5.11 9.95
C LYS A 282 12.90 3.59 9.96
N SER A 283 11.82 2.89 10.28
CA SER A 283 11.73 1.44 10.06
C SER A 283 11.90 1.09 8.58
N ALA A 284 12.61 0.00 8.27
CA ALA A 284 12.78 -0.48 6.90
C ALA A 284 11.47 -0.95 6.25
N ALA A 285 10.56 -1.56 7.02
CA ALA A 285 9.37 -2.22 6.48
C ALA A 285 8.29 -1.22 5.98
N ALA A 286 7.92 -0.22 6.79
CA ALA A 286 6.82 0.69 6.49
C ALA A 286 7.23 2.18 6.52
N GLY A 287 8.54 2.47 6.63
CA GLY A 287 9.03 3.85 6.67
C GLY A 287 8.56 4.66 7.88
N VAL A 288 8.11 4.00 8.95
CA VAL A 288 7.61 4.65 10.17
C VAL A 288 8.76 5.31 10.92
N ASN A 289 8.62 6.61 11.20
CA ASN A 289 9.57 7.37 12.00
C ASN A 289 9.61 6.88 13.45
N MET A 290 10.74 7.08 14.13
CA MET A 290 10.74 7.03 15.60
C MET A 290 9.72 8.03 16.16
N ALA A 291 9.01 7.62 17.22
CA ALA A 291 7.96 8.44 17.84
C ALA A 291 8.53 9.73 18.45
N GLU A 292 9.69 9.62 19.08
CA GLU A 292 10.41 10.73 19.70
C GLU A 292 11.91 10.60 19.41
N ARG A 293 12.63 11.70 19.58
CA ARG A 293 14.10 11.65 19.56
C ARG A 293 14.58 10.85 20.77
N TYR A 294 15.61 10.04 20.58
CA TYR A 294 16.27 9.33 21.66
C TYR A 294 17.58 10.04 22.01
N ILE A 295 17.74 10.39 23.27
CA ILE A 295 18.86 11.18 23.79
C ILE A 295 19.51 10.38 24.91
N VAL A 296 20.83 10.28 24.87
CA VAL A 296 21.65 9.58 25.86
C VAL A 296 22.75 10.51 26.32
N ASN A 297 22.73 10.88 27.60
CA ASN A 297 23.77 11.63 28.26
C ASN A 297 24.75 10.65 28.91
N PHE A 298 26.05 10.85 28.74
CA PHE A 298 27.06 10.00 29.37
C PHE A 298 28.35 10.78 29.63
N THR A 299 29.15 10.28 30.58
CA THR A 299 30.44 10.88 30.96
C THR A 299 31.59 9.92 30.69
N VAL A 300 32.63 10.43 30.03
CA VAL A 300 33.93 9.79 29.80
C VAL A 300 34.92 10.22 30.88
#